data_AF-A0A2T7PI57-F1
#
_entry.id   AF-A0A2T7PI57-F1
#
_cell.length_a   1.000
_cell.length_b   1.000
_cell.length_c   1.000
_cell.angle_alpha   90.00
_cell.angle_beta   90.00
_cell.angle_gamma   90.00
#
_symmetry.space_group_name_H-M   'P 1'
#
loop_
_entity.id
_entity.type
_entity.pdbx_description
1 polymer ?
#
loop_
_entity_poly.entity_id
_entity_poly.type
_entity_poly.pdbx_seq_one_letter_code
_entity_poly.pdbx_strand_id
1 'polypeptide(L)'
;MLILANVEEFCAFECWDVFAIVYKKGYQEFEDVQSAVTTKLKGVVFTNFTTIPGLDGRIWDVADYVVPPLENDAFFVMTNVYVTPSQRQATCEEDPTIGDALCENKTCTPNEPVVNGNGVKTGACLNSTILPGTKVCEIYAWCPVENDNTSTPPYPALGAAKNFTVFIKNNIEFPKFGVQRRNIPDFASDDYLSLCRFNPYDPHDRYCPIFLLDTIVQSAGYAFDDVTKEGAVIQIIITWDCNLDYDESNCLPEYSFRRLDRGDFKVSRGFNFRYADHYKSDNGTSFRTLYKTYGIRFVIVVQGTAGRFGAWPLFLNIGSGIALLSIATVLCDIIVLYILKARSYYRDKKYQDVKGEDAYEAFDEDKSDSESGTRRRQSSISQASTNRSID
;
A
#
# COMPACT_ATOMS: atom_id res chain seq x y z
N MET A 1 -47.97 -2.42 -23.78
CA MET A 1 -47.20 -3.64 -23.42
C MET A 1 -45.93 -3.73 -24.23
N LEU A 2 -45.97 -3.76 -25.57
CA LEU A 2 -44.77 -3.53 -26.41
C LEU A 2 -44.00 -2.27 -26.00
N ILE A 3 -44.70 -1.18 -25.70
CA ILE A 3 -44.06 0.06 -25.20
C ILE A 3 -43.39 -0.14 -23.83
N LEU A 4 -43.96 -0.97 -22.93
CA LEU A 4 -43.36 -1.22 -21.61
C LEU A 4 -42.14 -2.14 -21.72
N ALA A 5 -42.23 -3.20 -22.53
CA ALA A 5 -41.12 -4.09 -22.84
C ALA A 5 -39.95 -3.33 -23.48
N ASN A 6 -40.25 -2.51 -24.50
CA ASN A 6 -39.24 -1.69 -25.18
C ASN A 6 -38.61 -0.65 -24.23
N VAL A 7 -39.37 -0.09 -23.29
CA VAL A 7 -38.84 0.88 -22.31
C VAL A 7 -37.98 0.18 -21.25
N GLU A 8 -38.40 -0.98 -20.75
CA GLU A 8 -37.62 -1.76 -19.78
C GLU A 8 -36.33 -2.31 -20.38
N GLU A 9 -36.39 -2.90 -21.58
CA GLU A 9 -35.23 -3.39 -22.32
C GLU A 9 -34.24 -2.27 -22.63
N PHE A 10 -34.73 -1.13 -23.15
CA PHE A 10 -33.88 0.01 -23.48
C PHE A 10 -33.25 0.63 -22.22
N CYS A 11 -34.02 0.79 -21.14
CA CYS A 11 -33.51 1.38 -19.90
C CYS A 11 -32.48 0.46 -19.21
N ALA A 12 -32.74 -0.85 -19.17
CA ALA A 12 -31.82 -1.82 -18.57
C ALA A 12 -30.52 -1.93 -19.37
N PHE A 13 -30.60 -1.97 -20.69
CA PHE A 13 -29.45 -2.08 -21.58
C PHE A 13 -28.60 -0.80 -21.57
N GLU A 14 -29.21 0.37 -21.74
CA GLU A 14 -28.49 1.66 -21.70
C GLU A 14 -27.85 1.91 -20.32
N CYS A 15 -28.55 1.59 -19.23
CA CYS A 15 -27.99 1.75 -17.89
C CYS A 15 -26.82 0.80 -17.65
N TRP A 16 -26.94 -0.45 -18.09
CA TRP A 16 -25.88 -1.44 -17.99
C TRP A 16 -24.66 -1.06 -18.83
N ASP A 17 -24.83 -0.73 -20.10
CA ASP A 17 -23.73 -0.42 -21.00
C ASP A 17 -23.00 0.85 -20.56
N VAL A 18 -23.73 1.92 -20.22
CA VAL A 18 -23.12 3.14 -19.70
C VAL A 18 -22.38 2.88 -18.39
N PHE A 19 -22.94 2.08 -17.48
CA PHE A 19 -22.27 1.80 -16.22
C PHE A 19 -21.06 0.86 -16.38
N ALA A 20 -21.25 -0.31 -17.00
CA ALA A 20 -20.24 -1.35 -17.09
C ALA A 20 -19.16 -1.02 -18.12
N ILE A 21 -19.55 -0.55 -19.31
CA ILE A 21 -18.60 -0.26 -20.38
C ILE A 21 -17.97 1.12 -20.16
N VAL A 22 -18.77 2.18 -19.95
CA VAL A 22 -18.21 3.55 -19.87
C VAL A 22 -17.68 3.88 -18.47
N TYR A 23 -18.49 3.75 -17.41
CA TYR A 23 -18.10 4.16 -16.07
C TYR A 23 -17.06 3.23 -15.43
N LYS A 24 -17.25 1.91 -15.57
CA LYS A 24 -16.31 0.88 -15.08
C LYS A 24 -15.21 0.54 -16.08
N LYS A 25 -15.20 1.17 -17.26
CA LYS A 25 -14.21 0.94 -18.33
C LYS A 25 -14.05 -0.55 -18.66
N GLY A 26 -15.16 -1.29 -18.73
CA GLY A 26 -15.16 -2.74 -19.01
C GLY A 26 -14.61 -3.12 -20.40
N TYR A 27 -14.34 -2.14 -21.27
CA TYR A 27 -13.66 -2.34 -22.54
C TYR A 27 -12.12 -2.37 -22.41
N GLN A 28 -11.58 -2.07 -21.23
CA GLN A 28 -10.14 -2.08 -20.98
C GLN A 28 -9.71 -3.37 -20.29
N GLU A 29 -8.49 -3.79 -20.60
CA GLU A 29 -7.75 -4.70 -19.75
C GLU A 29 -6.95 -3.89 -18.73
N PHE A 30 -6.87 -4.39 -17.51
CA PHE A 30 -6.13 -3.77 -16.42
C PHE A 30 -4.89 -4.58 -16.03
N GLU A 31 -3.85 -3.87 -15.58
CA GLU A 31 -2.65 -4.43 -14.96
C GLU A 31 -2.26 -3.58 -13.75
N ASP A 32 -1.84 -4.25 -12.67
CA ASP A 32 -1.29 -3.58 -11.49
C ASP A 32 0.17 -3.16 -11.74
N VAL A 33 0.54 -2.01 -11.16
CA VAL A 33 1.89 -1.45 -11.35
C VAL A 33 2.99 -2.31 -10.71
N GLN A 34 4.06 -2.57 -11.45
CA GLN A 34 5.33 -3.03 -10.88
C GLN A 34 6.24 -1.83 -10.65
N SER A 35 6.92 -1.77 -9.51
CA SER A 35 7.68 -0.58 -9.14
C SER A 35 9.01 -0.89 -8.46
N ALA A 36 9.95 0.04 -8.62
CA ALA A 36 11.19 0.10 -7.85
C ALA A 36 11.38 1.52 -7.31
N VAL A 37 11.65 1.63 -6.02
CA VAL A 37 11.87 2.91 -5.34
C VAL A 37 13.28 2.99 -4.81
N THR A 38 13.92 4.14 -4.99
CA THR A 38 15.18 4.48 -4.34
C THR A 38 15.11 5.86 -3.72
N THR A 39 15.68 6.03 -2.54
CA THR A 39 15.64 7.29 -1.80
C THR A 39 17.03 7.82 -1.53
N LYS A 40 17.18 9.14 -1.58
CA LYS A 40 18.42 9.82 -1.19
C LYS A 40 18.10 11.01 -0.30
N LEU A 41 18.58 10.96 0.93
CA LEU A 41 18.43 12.07 1.87
C LEU A 41 19.60 13.05 1.76
N LYS A 42 19.32 14.32 2.05
CA LYS A 42 20.30 15.40 2.18
C LYS A 42 19.90 16.32 3.32
N GLY A 43 20.87 16.63 4.15
CA GLY A 43 20.71 17.50 5.31
C GLY A 43 21.88 17.31 6.26
N VAL A 44 22.22 18.36 7.00
CA VAL A 44 23.21 18.32 8.08
C VAL A 44 22.67 19.11 9.26
N VAL A 45 22.97 18.67 10.48
CA VAL A 45 22.60 19.39 11.69
C VAL A 45 23.76 19.37 12.69
N PHE A 46 23.96 20.51 13.35
CA PHE A 46 24.94 20.65 14.42
C PHE A 46 24.21 20.67 15.77
N THR A 47 24.67 19.85 16.71
CA THR A 47 24.14 19.76 18.07
C THR A 47 25.21 20.18 19.07
N ASN A 48 24.84 21.05 20.01
CA ASN A 48 25.74 21.55 21.03
C ASN A 48 25.11 21.44 22.43
N PHE A 49 25.09 20.22 22.97
CA PHE A 49 24.62 19.95 24.32
C PHE A 49 25.79 19.68 25.25
N THR A 50 26.33 20.75 25.84
CA THR A 50 27.50 20.69 26.74
C THR A 50 27.27 19.85 28.00
N THR A 51 26.00 19.64 28.38
CA THR A 51 25.61 18.84 29.55
C THR A 51 25.51 17.33 29.26
N ILE A 52 25.48 16.91 27.98
CA ILE A 52 25.26 15.50 27.60
C ILE A 52 26.49 14.95 26.89
N PRO A 53 27.23 14.02 27.51
CA PRO A 53 28.38 13.37 26.90
C PRO A 53 28.01 12.69 25.57
N GLY A 54 28.72 13.02 24.49
CA GLY A 54 28.49 12.48 23.15
C GLY A 54 27.56 13.33 22.25
N LEU A 55 26.96 14.40 22.79
CA LEU A 55 26.16 15.39 22.04
C LEU A 55 26.74 16.82 22.10
N ASP A 56 27.90 17.00 22.72
CA ASP A 56 28.63 18.26 22.75
C ASP A 56 29.37 18.49 21.43
N GLY A 57 29.12 19.65 20.80
CA GLY A 57 29.78 20.07 19.56
C GLY A 57 29.81 19.05 18.40
N ARG A 58 28.75 18.27 18.19
CA ARG A 58 28.70 17.20 17.17
C ARG A 58 27.96 17.63 15.89
N ILE A 59 28.54 17.30 14.75
CA ILE A 59 27.86 17.37 13.44
C ILE A 59 27.21 16.02 13.13
N TRP A 60 26.03 16.05 12.55
CA TRP A 60 25.29 14.89 12.09
C TRP A 60 25.05 15.02 10.59
N ASP A 61 25.47 14.02 9.83
CA ASP A 61 25.21 13.91 8.41
C ASP A 61 24.34 12.68 8.06
N VAL A 62 24.10 12.47 6.77
CA VAL A 62 23.22 11.40 6.26
C VAL A 62 23.66 10.01 6.76
N ALA A 63 24.96 9.78 6.95
CA ALA A 63 25.47 8.49 7.41
C ALA A 63 25.20 8.26 8.91
N ASP A 64 25.01 9.33 9.68
CA ASP A 64 24.74 9.24 11.11
C ASP A 64 23.24 9.07 11.42
N TYR A 65 22.36 9.85 10.76
CA TYR A 65 20.94 9.91 11.11
C TYR A 65 20.03 8.98 10.30
N VAL A 66 20.54 8.32 9.25
CA VAL A 66 19.79 7.35 8.43
C VAL A 66 20.28 5.94 8.74
N VAL A 67 19.46 5.18 9.49
CA VAL A 67 19.83 3.85 9.99
C VAL A 67 18.67 2.87 9.79
N PRO A 68 18.84 1.78 9.01
CA PRO A 68 19.97 1.52 8.12
C PRO A 68 19.95 2.47 6.90
N PRO A 69 21.10 2.71 6.25
CA PRO A 69 21.18 3.61 5.09
C PRO A 69 20.50 3.03 3.84
N LEU A 70 20.25 1.72 3.82
CA LEU A 70 19.56 1.02 2.72
C LEU A 70 18.44 0.17 3.31
N GLU A 71 17.23 0.72 3.27
CA GLU A 71 15.98 0.01 3.58
C GLU A 71 15.14 -0.02 2.30
N ASN A 72 14.55 -1.18 1.96
CA ASN A 72 13.71 -1.29 0.78
C ASN A 72 12.36 -0.63 1.04
N ASP A 73 11.92 0.22 0.11
CA ASP A 73 10.63 0.91 0.16
C ASP A 73 10.38 1.69 1.46
N ALA A 74 11.44 2.04 2.18
CA ALA A 74 11.36 2.80 3.41
C ALA A 74 12.68 3.50 3.71
N PHE A 75 12.65 4.47 4.60
CA PHE A 75 13.83 5.07 5.18
C PHE A 75 13.52 5.62 6.56
N PHE A 76 14.52 5.58 7.45
CA PHE A 76 14.42 6.13 8.78
C PHE A 76 15.20 7.45 8.88
N VAL A 77 14.64 8.43 9.57
CA VAL A 77 15.32 9.68 9.92
C VAL A 77 15.28 9.88 11.42
N MET A 78 16.45 9.90 12.04
CA MET A 78 16.62 10.21 13.44
C MET A 78 16.23 11.67 13.72
N THR A 79 15.34 11.89 14.69
CA THR A 79 14.93 13.22 15.15
C THR A 79 15.39 13.51 16.57
N ASN A 80 15.58 12.47 17.38
CA ASN A 80 16.07 12.59 18.74
C ASN A 80 16.94 11.37 19.11
N VAL A 81 17.92 11.57 19.98
CA VAL A 81 18.89 10.54 20.35
C VAL A 81 19.37 10.69 21.78
N TYR A 82 19.52 9.54 22.42
CA TYR A 82 20.07 9.37 23.75
C TYR A 82 21.35 8.57 23.60
N VAL A 83 22.46 9.16 24.04
CA VAL A 83 23.79 8.57 23.90
C VAL A 83 24.27 8.12 25.27
N THR A 84 24.73 6.87 25.35
CA THR A 84 25.45 6.34 26.50
C THR A 84 26.85 5.92 26.04
N PRO A 85 27.84 6.82 26.12
CA PRO A 85 29.18 6.57 25.61
C PRO A 85 29.99 5.66 26.53
N SER A 86 31.01 5.03 25.96
CA SER A 86 32.07 4.32 26.70
C SER A 86 31.58 3.18 27.61
N GLN A 87 30.49 2.50 27.22
CA GLN A 87 30.02 1.32 27.93
C GLN A 87 31.06 0.20 27.86
N ARG A 88 31.32 -0.46 29.00
CA ARG A 88 32.23 -1.62 29.13
C ARG A 88 31.53 -2.75 29.85
N GLN A 89 31.96 -3.99 29.59
CA GLN A 89 31.46 -5.14 30.34
C GLN A 89 32.03 -5.11 31.77
N ALA A 90 31.18 -4.80 32.73
CA ALA A 90 31.54 -4.67 34.14
C ALA A 90 30.33 -4.96 35.03
N THR A 91 30.50 -4.84 36.35
CA THR A 91 29.39 -4.83 37.29
C THR A 91 28.96 -3.40 37.59
N CYS A 92 27.66 -3.15 37.60
CA CYS A 92 27.07 -1.86 37.96
C CYS A 92 25.64 -2.04 38.50
N GLU A 93 25.06 -0.96 39.01
CA GLU A 93 23.64 -0.93 39.38
C GLU A 93 22.73 -0.99 38.14
N GLU A 94 21.61 -1.68 38.28
CA GLU A 94 20.54 -1.72 37.26
C GLU A 94 19.62 -0.50 37.36
N ASP A 95 18.88 -0.21 36.29
CA ASP A 95 17.92 0.89 36.26
C ASP A 95 16.78 0.69 37.29
N PRO A 96 16.58 1.65 38.23
CA PRO A 96 15.54 1.57 39.26
C PRO A 96 14.10 1.58 38.73
N THR A 97 13.88 1.97 37.47
CA THR A 97 12.55 1.90 36.83
C THR A 97 12.11 0.46 36.54
N ILE A 98 13.04 -0.50 36.58
CA ILE A 98 12.79 -1.91 36.31
C ILE A 98 12.36 -2.61 37.60
N GLY A 99 11.10 -3.03 37.68
CA GLY A 99 10.53 -3.61 38.90
C GLY A 99 11.18 -4.92 39.39
N ASP A 100 11.86 -5.67 38.51
CA ASP A 100 12.61 -6.88 38.88
C ASP A 100 14.04 -6.59 39.39
N ALA A 101 14.50 -5.35 39.21
CA ALA A 101 15.80 -4.87 39.70
C ALA A 101 15.73 -4.40 41.16
N LEU A 102 14.55 -4.04 41.68
CA LEU A 102 14.39 -3.51 43.03
C LEU A 102 14.65 -4.57 44.10
N CYS A 103 15.57 -4.28 45.03
CA CYS A 103 15.99 -5.18 46.11
C CYS A 103 15.62 -4.69 47.52
N GLU A 104 14.53 -3.93 47.63
CA GLU A 104 13.99 -3.50 48.93
C GLU A 104 13.37 -4.66 49.73
N ASN A 105 12.60 -5.52 49.05
CA ASN A 105 11.87 -6.65 49.65
C ASN A 105 12.20 -8.01 48.99
N LYS A 106 13.00 -8.00 47.90
CA LYS A 106 13.37 -9.18 47.10
C LYS A 106 14.86 -9.43 47.19
N THR A 107 15.26 -10.69 47.24
CA THR A 107 16.66 -11.09 47.13
C THR A 107 17.11 -11.11 45.68
N CYS A 108 18.24 -10.47 45.38
CA CYS A 108 18.92 -10.59 44.10
C CYS A 108 19.50 -12.00 43.99
N THR A 109 18.88 -12.86 43.19
CA THR A 109 19.34 -14.22 42.91
C THR A 109 20.51 -14.17 41.93
N PRO A 110 21.69 -14.68 42.29
CA PRO A 110 22.87 -14.62 41.42
C PRO A 110 22.69 -15.48 40.16
N ASN A 111 23.24 -15.02 39.05
CA ASN A 111 23.20 -15.65 37.72
C ASN A 111 21.83 -15.71 37.04
N GLU A 112 20.84 -14.98 37.56
CA GLU A 112 19.55 -14.81 36.89
C GLU A 112 19.50 -13.51 36.08
N PRO A 113 19.02 -13.53 34.83
CA PRO A 113 18.82 -12.31 34.07
C PRO A 113 17.68 -11.49 34.69
N VAL A 114 17.83 -10.16 34.68
CA VAL A 114 16.75 -9.26 35.08
C VAL A 114 15.67 -9.26 33.99
N VAL A 115 14.41 -9.50 34.37
CA VAL A 115 13.30 -9.48 33.41
C VAL A 115 13.09 -8.06 32.88
N ASN A 116 13.13 -7.88 31.55
CA ASN A 116 13.14 -6.58 30.87
C ASN A 116 14.32 -5.67 31.25
N GLY A 117 15.38 -6.24 31.84
CA GLY A 117 16.59 -5.51 32.26
C GLY A 117 17.73 -5.59 31.26
N ASN A 118 18.89 -5.08 31.69
CA ASN A 118 20.06 -4.87 30.84
C ASN A 118 21.14 -5.94 31.04
N GLY A 119 21.06 -6.75 32.10
CA GLY A 119 22.08 -7.76 32.40
C GLY A 119 21.66 -8.85 33.38
N VAL A 120 22.67 -9.50 33.96
CA VAL A 120 22.51 -10.67 34.85
C VAL A 120 22.87 -10.29 36.28
N LYS A 121 22.02 -10.64 37.25
CA LYS A 121 22.20 -10.31 38.67
C LYS A 121 23.45 -11.00 39.25
N THR A 122 24.27 -10.26 39.99
CA THR A 122 25.46 -10.81 40.68
C THR A 122 25.14 -11.34 42.07
N GLY A 123 23.99 -10.94 42.63
CA GLY A 123 23.54 -11.29 43.98
C GLY A 123 23.72 -10.18 45.03
N ALA A 124 24.43 -9.10 44.69
CA ALA A 124 24.55 -7.94 45.56
C ALA A 124 23.40 -6.94 45.36
N CYS A 125 23.08 -6.18 46.42
CA CYS A 125 22.05 -5.14 46.43
C CYS A 125 22.71 -3.80 46.80
N LEU A 126 22.60 -2.82 45.90
CA LEU A 126 23.25 -1.51 45.99
C LEU A 126 22.21 -0.40 46.20
N ASN A 127 22.63 0.72 46.80
CA ASN A 127 21.79 1.91 46.85
C ASN A 127 21.86 2.60 45.48
N SER A 128 20.70 2.87 44.86
CA SER A 128 20.64 3.49 43.53
C SER A 128 21.24 4.90 43.56
N THR A 129 22.18 5.19 42.66
CA THR A 129 22.68 6.55 42.45
C THR A 129 21.72 7.41 41.62
N ILE A 130 20.83 6.77 40.84
CA ILE A 130 19.86 7.41 39.95
C ILE A 130 18.62 7.90 40.73
N LEU A 131 18.06 7.06 41.60
CA LEU A 131 16.87 7.36 42.40
C LEU A 131 17.18 7.27 43.91
N PRO A 132 17.41 8.41 44.59
CA PRO A 132 17.74 8.43 46.00
C PRO A 132 16.68 7.75 46.85
N GLY A 133 17.11 6.85 47.74
CA GLY A 133 16.23 6.12 48.65
C GLY A 133 15.73 4.77 48.14
N THR A 134 16.05 4.40 46.88
CA THR A 134 15.76 3.07 46.34
C THR A 134 16.99 2.17 46.33
N LYS A 135 16.79 0.86 46.48
CA LYS A 135 17.86 -0.15 46.36
C LYS A 135 17.63 -1.03 45.14
N VAL A 136 18.69 -1.23 44.36
CA VAL A 136 18.68 -2.00 43.11
C VAL A 136 19.75 -3.09 43.12
N CYS A 137 19.49 -4.19 42.42
CA CYS A 137 20.45 -5.27 42.27
C CYS A 137 21.67 -4.82 41.46
N GLU A 138 22.84 -5.30 41.87
CA GLU A 138 24.04 -5.25 41.03
C GLU A 138 23.92 -6.28 39.90
N ILE A 139 24.25 -5.85 38.69
CA ILE A 139 24.22 -6.66 37.48
C ILE A 139 25.59 -6.69 36.81
N TYR A 140 25.90 -7.77 36.11
CA TYR A 140 26.96 -7.83 35.11
C TYR A 140 26.36 -7.50 33.74
N ALA A 141 26.76 -6.37 33.17
CA ALA A 141 26.16 -5.80 31.96
C ALA A 141 27.14 -4.86 31.23
N TRP A 142 26.64 -4.18 30.20
CA TRP A 142 27.31 -3.03 29.61
C TRP A 142 27.10 -1.79 30.50
N CYS A 143 28.14 -1.44 31.25
CA CYS A 143 28.12 -0.39 32.26
C CYS A 143 28.82 0.89 31.78
N PRO A 144 28.32 2.08 32.12
CA PRO A 144 27.09 2.33 32.89
C PRO A 144 25.82 1.99 32.08
N VAL A 145 24.77 1.56 32.77
CA VAL A 145 23.45 1.34 32.17
C VAL A 145 22.89 2.66 31.66
N GLU A 146 22.05 2.59 30.62
CA GLU A 146 21.33 3.74 30.08
C GLU A 146 20.54 4.43 31.20
N ASN A 147 20.71 5.76 31.33
CA ASN A 147 19.95 6.55 32.30
C ASN A 147 19.15 7.62 31.56
N ASP A 148 17.85 7.38 31.44
CA ASP A 148 16.95 8.28 30.73
C ASP A 148 16.95 9.70 31.35
N ASN A 149 17.16 9.86 32.66
CA ASN A 149 17.13 11.19 33.29
C ASN A 149 18.32 12.09 32.90
N THR A 150 19.51 11.51 32.75
CA THR A 150 20.73 12.28 32.42
C THR A 150 21.00 12.38 30.92
N SER A 151 20.45 11.43 30.15
CA SER A 151 20.65 11.35 28.71
C SER A 151 19.51 12.00 27.90
N THR A 152 18.43 12.47 28.56
CA THR A 152 17.33 13.18 27.88
C THR A 152 17.73 14.61 27.48
N PRO A 153 17.77 14.93 26.18
CA PRO A 153 17.92 16.32 25.76
C PRO A 153 16.61 17.11 26.03
N PRO A 154 16.70 18.39 26.44
CA PRO A 154 15.52 19.21 26.77
C PRO A 154 14.61 19.50 25.57
N TYR A 155 15.15 19.40 24.37
CA TYR A 155 14.44 19.47 23.09
C TYR A 155 15.00 18.41 22.14
N PRO A 156 14.24 17.97 21.11
CA PRO A 156 14.71 16.98 20.15
C PRO A 156 16.08 17.34 19.59
N ALA A 157 17.06 16.47 19.79
CA ALA A 157 18.46 16.77 19.45
C ALA A 157 18.62 17.14 17.96
N LEU A 158 17.85 16.52 17.06
CA LEU A 158 17.87 16.76 15.63
C LEU A 158 16.58 17.45 15.15
N GLY A 159 16.02 18.39 15.94
CA GLY A 159 14.80 19.14 15.54
C GLY A 159 14.93 19.91 14.21
N ALA A 160 16.16 20.28 13.81
CA ALA A 160 16.41 20.90 12.51
C ALA A 160 16.20 19.95 11.31
N ALA A 161 15.99 18.65 11.55
CA ALA A 161 15.68 17.66 10.52
C ALA A 161 14.43 18.00 9.70
N LYS A 162 13.55 18.88 10.19
CA LYS A 162 12.40 19.40 9.43
C LYS A 162 12.79 20.00 8.08
N ASN A 163 13.98 20.60 8.00
CA ASN A 163 14.53 21.25 6.79
C ASN A 163 15.30 20.28 5.90
N PHE A 164 15.38 18.99 6.27
CA PHE A 164 16.04 18.00 5.42
C PHE A 164 15.20 17.70 4.20
N THR A 165 15.88 17.30 3.14
CA THR A 165 15.25 16.95 1.87
C THR A 165 15.45 15.48 1.58
N VAL A 166 14.41 14.84 1.07
CA VAL A 166 14.45 13.49 0.52
C VAL A 166 14.13 13.54 -0.96
N PHE A 167 15.00 12.94 -1.76
CA PHE A 167 14.77 12.71 -3.17
C PHE A 167 14.30 11.28 -3.36
N ILE A 168 13.07 11.12 -3.85
CA ILE A 168 12.47 9.81 -4.12
C ILE A 168 12.51 9.59 -5.62
N LYS A 169 13.25 8.58 -6.07
CA LYS A 169 13.17 8.10 -7.45
C LYS A 169 12.28 6.87 -7.47
N ASN A 170 11.21 6.95 -8.23
CA ASN A 170 10.31 5.83 -8.44
C ASN A 170 10.23 5.53 -9.93
N ASN A 171 10.60 4.30 -10.28
CA ASN A 171 10.43 3.75 -11.62
C ASN A 171 9.28 2.76 -11.57
N ILE A 172 8.40 2.83 -12.56
CA ILE A 172 7.25 1.93 -12.70
C ILE A 172 7.24 1.27 -14.07
N GLU A 173 6.67 0.08 -14.11
CA GLU A 173 6.49 -0.70 -15.33
C GLU A 173 5.13 -1.38 -15.32
N PHE A 174 4.51 -1.41 -16.50
CA PHE A 174 3.33 -2.21 -16.82
C PHE A 174 3.75 -3.23 -17.89
N PRO A 175 4.32 -4.39 -17.49
CA PRO A 175 4.92 -5.34 -18.42
C PRO A 175 3.97 -5.85 -19.50
N LYS A 176 2.68 -6.04 -19.16
CA LYS A 176 1.67 -6.49 -20.14
C LYS A 176 1.49 -5.49 -21.27
N PHE A 177 1.60 -4.19 -20.98
CA PHE A 177 1.46 -3.13 -21.97
C PHE A 177 2.79 -2.63 -22.54
N GLY A 178 3.93 -3.04 -21.94
CA GLY A 178 5.27 -2.61 -22.33
C GLY A 178 5.57 -1.15 -22.02
N VAL A 179 4.88 -0.57 -21.04
CA VAL A 179 5.01 0.86 -20.67
C VAL A 179 5.90 1.00 -19.45
N GLN A 180 6.93 1.84 -19.55
CA GLN A 180 7.85 2.18 -18.46
C GLN A 180 7.82 3.68 -18.21
N ARG A 181 7.62 4.08 -16.96
CA ARG A 181 7.58 5.49 -16.56
C ARG A 181 8.39 5.71 -15.29
N ARG A 182 8.67 6.98 -15.00
CA ARG A 182 9.33 7.40 -13.77
C ARG A 182 8.68 8.65 -13.23
N ASN A 183 8.81 8.89 -11.93
CA ASN A 183 8.22 10.05 -11.28
C ASN A 183 8.93 11.39 -11.57
N ILE A 184 10.05 11.36 -12.30
CA ILE A 184 10.76 12.56 -12.76
C ILE A 184 10.14 12.98 -14.10
N PRO A 185 9.53 14.19 -14.19
CA PRO A 185 8.90 14.65 -15.43
C PRO A 185 9.87 14.66 -16.62
N ASP A 186 9.35 14.42 -17.83
CA ASP A 186 10.20 14.34 -19.04
C ASP A 186 10.86 15.69 -19.41
N PHE A 187 10.28 16.81 -18.97
CA PHE A 187 10.84 18.16 -19.14
C PHE A 187 11.88 18.53 -18.07
N ALA A 188 12.08 17.69 -17.04
CA ALA A 188 12.93 18.02 -15.91
C ALA A 188 14.41 18.08 -16.34
N SER A 189 15.06 19.21 -16.03
CA SER A 189 16.51 19.38 -16.14
C SER A 189 17.19 19.23 -14.78
N ASP A 190 18.52 19.12 -14.79
CA ASP A 190 19.31 19.12 -13.55
C ASP A 190 19.11 20.43 -12.75
N ASP A 191 18.94 21.56 -13.45
CA ASP A 191 18.63 22.85 -12.82
C ASP A 191 17.28 22.83 -12.12
N TYR A 192 16.25 22.26 -12.76
CA TYR A 192 14.94 22.06 -12.14
C TYR A 192 15.05 21.20 -10.88
N LEU A 193 15.76 20.06 -10.95
CA LEU A 193 15.95 19.18 -9.79
C LEU A 193 16.78 19.83 -8.68
N SER A 194 17.60 20.84 -8.95
CA SER A 194 18.33 21.56 -7.89
C SER A 194 17.41 22.46 -7.05
N LEU A 195 16.41 23.08 -7.70
CA LEU A 195 15.56 24.11 -7.12
C LEU A 195 14.18 23.62 -6.69
N CYS A 196 13.59 22.67 -7.42
CA CYS A 196 12.20 22.25 -7.18
C CYS A 196 12.03 21.68 -5.78
N ARG A 197 10.90 21.97 -5.15
CA ARG A 197 10.47 21.36 -3.89
C ARG A 197 9.00 21.02 -4.01
N PHE A 198 8.65 19.81 -3.59
CA PHE A 198 7.27 19.34 -3.68
C PHE A 198 6.31 20.31 -2.97
N ASN A 199 5.30 20.73 -3.71
CA ASN A 199 4.20 21.54 -3.19
C ASN A 199 2.87 21.02 -3.77
N PRO A 200 1.94 20.51 -2.93
CA PRO A 200 0.69 19.93 -3.42
C PRO A 200 -0.25 20.97 -4.06
N TYR A 201 -0.08 22.26 -3.75
CA TYR A 201 -0.93 23.35 -4.24
C TYR A 201 -0.43 23.99 -5.53
N ASP A 202 0.83 23.73 -5.90
CA ASP A 202 1.43 24.30 -7.10
C ASP A 202 1.27 23.33 -8.30
N PRO A 203 0.80 23.79 -9.46
CA PRO A 203 0.56 22.92 -10.61
C PRO A 203 1.82 22.27 -11.19
N HIS A 204 2.99 22.90 -11.04
CA HIS A 204 4.27 22.42 -11.56
C HIS A 204 5.03 21.61 -10.51
N ASP A 205 5.12 22.13 -9.28
CA ASP A 205 5.90 21.53 -8.20
C ASP A 205 5.21 20.34 -7.52
N ARG A 206 3.92 20.08 -7.80
CA ARG A 206 3.23 18.87 -7.31
C ARG A 206 3.84 17.56 -7.82
N TYR A 207 4.61 17.60 -8.91
CA TYR A 207 5.30 16.43 -9.45
C TYR A 207 6.78 16.39 -9.07
N CYS A 208 7.29 17.39 -8.34
CA CYS A 208 8.68 17.42 -7.95
C CYS A 208 9.00 16.22 -7.03
N PRO A 209 10.04 15.43 -7.32
CA PRO A 209 10.41 14.24 -6.56
C PRO A 209 11.22 14.54 -5.29
N ILE A 210 11.43 15.83 -4.96
CA ILE A 210 12.22 16.28 -3.81
C ILE A 210 11.29 16.88 -2.77
N PHE A 211 11.25 16.28 -1.60
CA PHE A 211 10.33 16.62 -0.52
C PHE A 211 11.11 17.16 0.67
N LEU A 212 10.59 18.21 1.31
CA LEU A 212 11.00 18.54 2.67
C LEU A 212 10.30 17.59 3.64
N LEU A 213 11.02 17.14 4.66
CA LEU A 213 10.43 16.27 5.67
C LEU A 213 9.27 16.94 6.41
N ASP A 214 9.38 18.24 6.69
CA ASP A 214 8.30 19.04 7.27
C ASP A 214 7.02 19.02 6.40
N THR A 215 7.17 19.25 5.09
CA THR A 215 6.03 19.23 4.15
C THR A 215 5.32 17.87 4.13
N ILE A 216 6.07 16.76 4.21
CA ILE A 216 5.48 15.41 4.27
C ILE A 216 4.64 15.26 5.54
N VAL A 217 5.19 15.66 6.70
CA VAL A 217 4.51 15.50 8.00
C VAL A 217 3.28 16.42 8.10
N GLN A 218 3.39 17.66 7.61
CA GLN A 218 2.27 18.60 7.53
C GLN A 218 1.18 18.11 6.58
N SER A 219 1.55 17.53 5.44
CA SER A 219 0.59 16.94 4.49
C SER A 219 -0.14 15.72 5.08
N ALA A 220 0.47 15.03 6.04
CA ALA A 220 -0.19 13.98 6.82
C ALA A 220 -1.10 14.53 7.95
N GLY A 221 -1.14 15.86 8.15
CA GLY A 221 -1.98 16.55 9.13
C GLY A 221 -1.36 16.71 10.52
N TYR A 222 -0.04 16.66 10.65
CA TYR A 222 0.68 16.74 11.92
C TYR A 222 1.75 17.85 11.91
N ALA A 223 2.04 18.43 13.08
CA ALA A 223 3.20 19.30 13.24
C ALA A 223 4.46 18.45 13.43
N PHE A 224 5.56 18.86 12.81
CA PHE A 224 6.85 18.14 12.90
C PHE A 224 7.35 18.04 14.35
N ASP A 225 7.24 19.14 15.11
CA ASP A 225 7.73 19.19 16.48
C ASP A 225 6.99 18.22 17.43
N ASP A 226 5.72 17.91 17.16
CA ASP A 226 4.92 16.97 17.96
C ASP A 226 5.36 15.51 17.76
N VAL A 227 5.82 15.16 16.55
CA VAL A 227 6.22 13.79 16.22
C VAL A 227 7.70 13.52 16.52
N THR A 228 8.54 14.55 16.60
CA THR A 228 10.00 14.38 16.75
C THR A 228 10.46 13.83 18.09
N LYS A 229 9.67 14.01 19.15
CA LYS A 229 10.03 13.56 20.51
C LYS A 229 9.95 12.04 20.67
N GLU A 230 8.82 11.48 20.26
CA GLU A 230 8.51 10.04 20.40
C GLU A 230 8.78 9.26 19.11
N GLY A 231 8.95 9.94 17.98
CA GLY A 231 9.01 9.33 16.65
C GLY A 231 7.62 9.08 16.07
N ALA A 232 7.57 8.63 14.82
CA ALA A 232 6.34 8.28 14.12
C ALA A 232 6.59 7.34 12.95
N VAL A 233 5.52 6.73 12.43
CA VAL A 233 5.58 5.97 11.18
C VAL A 233 4.67 6.65 10.16
N ILE A 234 5.27 7.21 9.10
CA ILE A 234 4.55 7.93 8.06
C ILE A 234 4.60 7.12 6.77
N GLN A 235 3.46 6.96 6.12
CA GLN A 235 3.38 6.39 4.78
C GLN A 235 3.33 7.48 3.73
N ILE A 236 4.18 7.33 2.72
CA ILE A 236 4.16 8.08 1.46
C ILE A 236 3.54 7.14 0.43
N ILE A 237 2.41 7.53 -0.14
CA ILE A 237 1.70 6.75 -1.14
C ILE A 237 1.89 7.45 -2.49
N ILE A 238 2.40 6.70 -3.46
CA ILE A 238 2.57 7.15 -4.85
C ILE A 238 1.57 6.38 -5.70
N THR A 239 0.52 7.05 -6.15
CA THR A 239 -0.54 6.45 -6.97
C THR A 239 -0.27 6.68 -8.45
N TRP A 240 -0.34 5.62 -9.25
CA TRP A 240 -0.19 5.61 -10.70
C TRP A 240 -1.42 5.01 -11.38
N ASP A 241 -2.51 5.76 -11.41
CA ASP A 241 -3.73 5.34 -12.11
C ASP A 241 -3.73 5.90 -13.53
N CYS A 242 -3.34 5.05 -14.49
CA CYS A 242 -3.04 5.47 -15.85
C CYS A 242 -4.04 4.89 -16.85
N ASN A 243 -4.58 5.76 -17.70
CA ASN A 243 -5.36 5.33 -18.85
C ASN A 243 -4.50 5.39 -20.11
N LEU A 244 -4.01 4.23 -20.54
CA LEU A 244 -3.11 4.03 -21.67
C LEU A 244 -3.82 4.06 -23.03
N ASP A 245 -5.12 4.36 -23.06
CA ASP A 245 -5.80 4.75 -24.30
C ASP A 245 -5.40 6.15 -24.76
N TYR A 246 -5.00 6.99 -23.80
CA TYR A 246 -4.45 8.32 -24.06
C TYR A 246 -2.93 8.26 -24.12
N ASP A 247 -2.33 9.41 -24.42
CA ASP A 247 -0.87 9.55 -24.44
C ASP A 247 -0.25 9.22 -23.08
N GLU A 248 0.86 8.47 -23.10
CA GLU A 248 1.59 8.02 -21.91
C GLU A 248 2.12 9.18 -21.05
N SER A 249 2.28 10.38 -21.61
CA SER A 249 2.67 11.58 -20.86
C SER A 249 1.63 12.01 -19.81
N ASN A 250 0.36 11.60 -19.96
CA ASN A 250 -0.70 11.87 -18.98
C ASN A 250 -0.65 10.92 -17.78
N CYS A 251 0.15 9.85 -17.85
CA CYS A 251 0.41 8.97 -16.72
C CYS A 251 1.42 9.66 -15.80
N LEU A 252 0.91 10.32 -14.77
CA LEU A 252 1.68 11.10 -13.80
C LEU A 252 1.41 10.59 -12.38
N PRO A 253 2.39 10.68 -11.47
CA PRO A 253 2.23 10.21 -10.10
C PRO A 253 1.39 11.18 -9.26
N GLU A 254 0.55 10.64 -8.40
CA GLU A 254 -0.12 11.39 -7.34
C GLU A 254 0.45 11.00 -5.97
N TYR A 255 0.87 11.99 -5.19
CA TYR A 255 1.45 11.79 -3.87
C TYR A 255 0.41 12.04 -2.77
N SER A 256 0.28 11.10 -1.84
CA SER A 256 -0.51 11.28 -0.63
C SER A 256 0.24 10.78 0.60
N PHE A 257 -0.09 11.33 1.77
CA PHE A 257 0.67 11.11 3.00
C PHE A 257 -0.28 10.74 4.13
N ARG A 258 0.07 9.72 4.91
CA ARG A 258 -0.70 9.34 6.09
C ARG A 258 0.20 8.84 7.21
N ARG A 259 -0.20 9.07 8.46
CA ARG A 259 0.45 8.47 9.63
C ARG A 259 -0.11 7.07 9.87
N LEU A 260 0.75 6.05 9.95
CA LEU A 260 0.36 4.64 10.13
C LEU A 260 0.23 4.24 11.60
N ASP A 261 1.04 4.81 12.48
CA ASP A 261 0.99 4.57 13.93
C ASP A 261 -0.18 5.31 14.62
N ARG A 262 -1.29 5.48 13.90
CA ARG A 262 -2.53 6.08 14.39
C ARG A 262 -3.34 5.02 15.14
N GLY A 263 -3.41 5.18 16.45
CA GLY A 263 -4.50 4.65 17.25
C GLY A 263 -4.52 5.26 18.64
N ASP A 264 -5.66 5.12 19.35
CA ASP A 264 -5.82 5.49 20.76
C ASP A 264 -5.04 4.54 21.70
N PHE A 265 -3.84 4.16 21.28
CA PHE A 265 -2.94 3.35 22.05
C PHE A 265 -2.34 4.24 23.14
N LYS A 266 -2.71 3.95 24.40
CA LYS A 266 -2.13 4.59 25.59
C LYS A 266 -0.71 4.11 25.87
N VAL A 267 -0.24 3.07 25.19
CA VAL A 267 1.02 2.36 25.44
C VAL A 267 1.83 2.29 24.15
N SER A 268 3.15 2.54 24.25
CA SER A 268 4.13 2.46 23.15
C SER A 268 3.83 3.38 21.95
N ARG A 269 3.68 4.69 22.21
CA ARG A 269 3.56 5.68 21.15
C ARG A 269 4.92 5.96 20.49
N GLY A 270 4.88 6.20 19.19
CA GLY A 270 6.03 6.59 18.39
C GLY A 270 6.88 5.42 17.90
N PHE A 271 8.13 5.71 17.55
CA PHE A 271 9.05 4.73 16.97
C PHE A 271 10.47 4.98 17.50
N ASN A 272 11.02 3.97 18.16
CA ASN A 272 12.38 3.98 18.68
C ASN A 272 13.06 2.62 18.53
N PHE A 273 14.38 2.65 18.48
CA PHE A 273 15.20 1.45 18.55
C PHE A 273 16.56 1.77 19.19
N ARG A 274 17.34 0.72 19.46
CA ARG A 274 18.69 0.82 19.99
C ARG A 274 19.68 0.21 19.03
N TYR A 275 20.83 0.85 18.87
CA TYR A 275 22.00 0.27 18.21
C TYR A 275 23.27 0.68 18.95
N ALA A 276 24.38 0.01 18.68
CA ALA A 276 25.64 0.32 19.33
C ALA A 276 26.81 0.26 18.36
N ASP A 277 27.72 1.22 18.52
CA ASP A 277 29.00 1.22 17.84
C ASP A 277 30.05 0.59 18.75
N HIS A 278 30.74 -0.43 18.26
CA HIS A 278 31.73 -1.18 19.02
C HIS A 278 33.15 -0.73 18.68
N TYR A 279 33.96 -0.52 19.71
CA TYR A 279 35.33 -0.05 19.63
C TYR A 279 36.27 -0.93 20.48
N LYS A 280 37.57 -0.84 20.20
CA LYS A 280 38.63 -1.44 21.03
C LYS A 280 39.62 -0.36 21.46
N SER A 281 39.95 -0.36 22.75
CA SER A 281 41.00 0.49 23.31
C SER A 281 42.39 -0.11 23.04
N ASP A 282 43.44 0.72 23.11
CA ASP A 282 44.84 0.29 22.94
C ASP A 282 45.25 -0.84 23.89
N ASN A 283 44.63 -0.90 25.07
CA ASN A 283 44.84 -1.96 26.05
C ASN A 283 44.10 -3.28 25.71
N GLY A 284 43.46 -3.38 24.55
CA GLY A 284 42.68 -4.55 24.11
C GLY A 284 41.25 -4.62 24.67
N THR A 285 40.90 -3.75 25.62
CA THR A 285 39.56 -3.71 26.23
C THR A 285 38.52 -3.24 25.21
N SER A 286 37.47 -4.04 25.02
CA SER A 286 36.34 -3.67 24.15
C SER A 286 35.36 -2.76 24.89
N PHE A 287 34.91 -1.71 24.21
CA PHE A 287 33.88 -0.80 24.71
C PHE A 287 32.90 -0.45 23.59
N ARG A 288 31.73 0.09 23.94
CA ARG A 288 30.74 0.51 22.95
C ARG A 288 30.12 1.85 23.30
N THR A 289 29.60 2.53 22.30
CA THR A 289 28.67 3.65 22.48
C THR A 289 27.29 3.16 22.12
N LEU A 290 26.37 3.19 23.09
CA LEU A 290 24.98 2.83 22.87
C LEU A 290 24.19 4.06 22.45
N TYR A 291 23.36 3.91 21.42
CA TYR A 291 22.43 4.91 20.94
C TYR A 291 21.02 4.37 21.07
N LYS A 292 20.17 5.12 21.77
CA LYS A 292 18.72 4.94 21.74
C LYS A 292 18.14 6.07 20.92
N THR A 293 17.56 5.72 19.79
CA THR A 293 17.14 6.68 18.77
C THR A 293 15.65 6.71 18.64
N TYR A 294 15.13 7.91 18.47
CA TYR A 294 13.75 8.21 18.15
C TYR A 294 13.74 8.94 16.81
N GLY A 295 12.76 8.63 15.99
CA GLY A 295 12.72 9.20 14.67
C GLY A 295 11.48 8.84 13.89
N ILE A 296 11.46 9.30 12.65
CA ILE A 296 10.35 9.08 11.74
C ILE A 296 10.77 8.01 10.75
N ARG A 297 10.02 6.91 10.70
CA ARG A 297 10.15 5.90 9.66
C ARG A 297 9.17 6.22 8.55
N PHE A 298 9.69 6.53 7.38
CA PHE A 298 8.89 6.77 6.18
C PHE A 298 8.79 5.47 5.38
N VAL A 299 7.57 5.01 5.13
CA VAL A 299 7.29 3.81 4.32
C VAL A 299 6.69 4.28 3.00
N ILE A 300 7.30 3.90 1.89
CA ILE A 300 6.84 4.27 0.55
C ILE A 300 6.02 3.10 0.01
N VAL A 301 4.79 3.38 -0.41
CA VAL A 301 3.93 2.42 -1.07
C VAL A 301 3.57 2.97 -2.43
N VAL A 302 3.90 2.19 -3.46
CA VAL A 302 3.51 2.49 -4.83
C VAL A 302 2.31 1.63 -5.16
N GLN A 303 1.25 2.24 -5.64
CA GLN A 303 0.02 1.57 -6.02
C GLN A 303 -0.51 2.19 -7.30
N GLY A 304 -1.39 1.50 -8.00
CA GLY A 304 -2.04 2.03 -9.18
C GLY A 304 -2.27 0.97 -10.23
N THR A 305 -3.16 1.30 -11.15
CA THR A 305 -3.57 0.40 -12.24
C THR A 305 -3.43 1.10 -13.58
N ALA A 306 -2.95 0.38 -14.58
CA ALA A 306 -3.01 0.81 -15.97
C ALA A 306 -4.16 0.12 -16.69
N GLY A 307 -4.99 0.90 -17.38
CA GLY A 307 -6.02 0.40 -18.27
C GLY A 307 -5.68 0.69 -19.73
N ARG A 308 -5.80 -0.31 -20.61
CA ARG A 308 -5.68 -0.15 -22.07
C ARG A 308 -6.80 -0.90 -22.78
N PHE A 309 -7.29 -0.37 -23.88
CA PHE A 309 -8.31 -0.98 -24.71
C PHE A 309 -7.95 -2.43 -25.06
N GLY A 310 -8.87 -3.34 -24.77
CA GLY A 310 -8.80 -4.74 -25.15
C GLY A 310 -10.08 -5.17 -25.86
N ALA A 311 -9.95 -5.75 -27.05
CA ALA A 311 -11.11 -6.23 -27.79
C ALA A 311 -11.85 -7.36 -27.03
N TRP A 312 -11.10 -8.22 -26.32
CA TRP A 312 -11.66 -9.34 -25.58
C TRP A 312 -12.60 -8.95 -24.43
N PRO A 313 -12.19 -8.10 -23.46
CA PRO A 313 -13.11 -7.67 -22.40
C PRO A 313 -14.30 -6.85 -22.93
N LEU A 314 -14.15 -6.11 -24.03
CA LEU A 314 -15.26 -5.44 -24.70
C LEU A 314 -16.32 -6.44 -25.17
N PHE A 315 -15.93 -7.47 -25.94
CA PHE A 315 -16.89 -8.46 -26.43
C PHE A 315 -17.54 -9.27 -25.31
N LEU A 316 -16.79 -9.59 -24.25
CA LEU A 316 -17.35 -10.27 -23.07
C LEU A 316 -18.43 -9.42 -22.39
N ASN A 317 -18.18 -8.11 -22.19
CA ASN A 317 -19.15 -7.23 -21.54
C ASN A 317 -20.39 -6.96 -22.42
N ILE A 318 -20.22 -6.82 -23.74
CA ILE A 318 -21.36 -6.73 -24.69
C ILE A 318 -22.18 -8.02 -24.66
N GLY A 319 -21.53 -9.19 -24.70
CA GLY A 319 -22.21 -10.48 -24.61
C GLY A 319 -23.03 -10.63 -23.32
N SER A 320 -22.47 -10.19 -22.19
CA SER A 320 -23.20 -10.14 -20.92
C SER A 320 -24.39 -9.17 -20.96
N GLY A 321 -24.24 -7.99 -21.58
CA GLY A 321 -25.33 -7.01 -21.74
C GLY A 321 -26.50 -7.57 -22.56
N ILE A 322 -26.21 -8.24 -23.68
CA ILE A 322 -27.23 -8.90 -24.51
C ILE A 322 -27.93 -10.02 -23.73
N ALA A 323 -27.20 -10.80 -22.93
CA ALA A 323 -27.80 -11.83 -22.10
C ALA A 323 -28.79 -11.26 -21.07
N LEU A 324 -28.53 -10.07 -20.51
CA LEU A 324 -29.42 -9.41 -19.55
C LEU A 324 -30.76 -8.98 -20.17
N LEU A 325 -30.84 -8.73 -21.49
CA LEU A 325 -32.10 -8.47 -22.18
C LEU A 325 -33.11 -9.62 -22.04
N SER A 326 -32.62 -10.86 -21.86
CA SER A 326 -33.50 -12.02 -21.65
C SER A 326 -34.30 -11.93 -20.34
N ILE A 327 -33.85 -11.18 -19.35
CA ILE A 327 -34.57 -11.02 -18.08
C ILE A 327 -35.83 -10.17 -18.28
N ALA A 328 -35.75 -9.17 -19.17
CA ALA A 328 -36.90 -8.31 -19.48
C ALA A 328 -38.05 -9.10 -20.11
N THR A 329 -37.76 -10.08 -20.98
CA THR A 329 -38.80 -10.92 -21.59
C THR A 329 -39.52 -11.80 -20.56
N VAL A 330 -38.80 -12.34 -19.59
CA VAL A 330 -39.36 -13.12 -18.48
C VAL A 330 -40.24 -12.23 -17.58
N LEU A 331 -39.80 -11.01 -17.27
CA LEU A 331 -40.60 -10.06 -16.50
C LEU A 331 -41.87 -9.64 -17.26
N CYS A 332 -41.73 -9.35 -18.55
CA CYS A 332 -42.87 -9.08 -19.43
C CYS A 332 -43.87 -10.23 -19.42
N ASP A 333 -43.39 -11.47 -19.55
CA ASP A 333 -44.22 -12.67 -19.48
C ASP A 333 -44.99 -12.78 -18.16
N ILE A 334 -44.34 -12.50 -17.02
CA ILE A 334 -45.00 -12.50 -15.71
C ILE A 334 -46.11 -11.44 -15.68
N ILE A 335 -45.84 -10.24 -16.18
CA ILE A 335 -46.83 -9.15 -16.22
C ILE A 335 -48.02 -9.52 -17.13
N VAL A 336 -47.77 -10.08 -18.32
CA VAL A 336 -48.80 -10.49 -19.28
C VAL A 336 -49.70 -11.58 -18.70
N LEU A 337 -49.10 -12.61 -18.12
CA LEU A 337 -49.80 -13.84 -17.75
C LEU A 337 -50.47 -13.76 -16.38
N TYR A 338 -49.97 -12.93 -15.47
CA TYR A 338 -50.47 -12.89 -14.10
C TYR A 338 -51.17 -11.58 -13.72
N ILE A 339 -50.74 -10.44 -14.27
CA ILE A 339 -51.18 -9.10 -13.82
C ILE A 339 -52.26 -8.49 -14.72
N LEU A 340 -52.18 -8.66 -16.04
CA LEU A 340 -53.14 -8.04 -16.96
C LEU A 340 -54.58 -8.57 -16.80
N LYS A 341 -55.56 -7.67 -17.00
CA LYS A 341 -56.99 -8.04 -17.01
C LYS A 341 -57.35 -9.07 -18.08
N ALA A 342 -56.68 -9.04 -19.24
CA ALA A 342 -56.89 -10.00 -20.33
C ALA A 342 -55.97 -11.23 -20.25
N ARG A 343 -55.45 -11.57 -19.06
CA ARG A 343 -54.48 -12.67 -18.85
C ARG A 343 -54.92 -14.04 -19.40
N SER A 344 -56.20 -14.38 -19.32
CA SER A 344 -56.71 -15.67 -19.80
C SER A 344 -56.53 -15.80 -21.32
N TYR A 345 -56.88 -14.75 -22.06
CA TYR A 345 -56.69 -14.70 -23.52
C TYR A 345 -55.22 -14.89 -23.92
N TYR A 346 -54.29 -14.23 -23.24
CA TYR A 346 -52.86 -14.37 -23.54
C TYR A 346 -52.29 -15.75 -23.13
N ARG A 347 -52.79 -16.33 -22.02
CA ARG A 347 -52.39 -17.66 -21.56
C ARG A 347 -52.79 -18.74 -22.57
N ASP A 348 -54.02 -18.68 -23.08
CA ASP A 348 -54.55 -19.65 -24.05
C ASP A 348 -53.86 -19.55 -25.43
N LYS A 349 -53.25 -18.40 -25.74
CA LYS A 349 -52.45 -18.21 -26.96
C LYS A 349 -50.98 -18.59 -26.80
N LYS A 350 -50.45 -18.58 -25.58
CA LYS A 350 -49.06 -18.92 -25.29
C LYS A 350 -48.87 -20.42 -25.03
N TYR A 351 -49.80 -21.03 -24.31
CA TYR A 351 -49.72 -22.43 -23.91
C TYR A 351 -50.72 -23.26 -24.71
N GLN A 352 -50.25 -24.33 -25.33
CA GLN A 352 -51.09 -25.36 -25.91
C GLN A 352 -51.04 -26.57 -24.98
N ASP A 353 -52.16 -26.86 -24.32
CA ASP A 353 -52.25 -27.98 -23.39
C ASP A 353 -52.41 -29.28 -24.20
N VAL A 354 -51.42 -30.18 -24.09
CA VAL A 354 -51.43 -31.49 -24.75
C VAL A 354 -51.61 -32.60 -23.71
N LYS A 355 -52.48 -33.59 -23.98
CA LYS A 355 -52.71 -34.76 -23.11
C LYS A 355 -52.03 -36.00 -23.69
N GLY A 356 -51.61 -36.92 -22.81
CA GLY A 356 -50.53 -37.89 -23.01
C GLY A 356 -50.63 -38.96 -24.11
N GLU A 357 -51.69 -39.00 -24.93
CA GLU A 357 -51.70 -39.80 -26.18
C GLU A 357 -51.29 -38.92 -27.39
N ASP A 358 -51.76 -37.67 -27.45
CA ASP A 358 -51.48 -36.71 -28.53
C ASP A 358 -50.09 -36.03 -28.41
N ALA A 359 -49.42 -36.20 -27.26
CA ALA A 359 -48.13 -35.56 -26.98
C ALA A 359 -46.98 -36.14 -27.81
N TYR A 360 -47.12 -37.38 -28.31
CA TYR A 360 -46.11 -38.04 -29.16
C TYR A 360 -46.38 -37.82 -30.65
N GLU A 361 -47.64 -37.63 -31.07
CA GLU A 361 -48.00 -37.35 -32.47
C GLU A 361 -47.52 -35.96 -32.93
N ALA A 362 -47.52 -34.97 -32.05
CA ALA A 362 -46.99 -33.63 -32.35
C ALA A 362 -45.47 -33.61 -32.64
N PHE A 363 -44.70 -34.58 -32.14
CA PHE A 363 -43.28 -34.73 -32.48
C PHE A 363 -43.05 -35.55 -33.76
N ASP A 364 -44.01 -36.40 -34.15
CA ASP A 364 -43.91 -37.23 -35.36
C ASP A 364 -44.35 -36.48 -36.62
N GLU A 365 -45.28 -35.51 -36.53
CA GLU A 365 -45.59 -34.63 -37.66
C GLU A 365 -44.36 -33.82 -38.12
N ASP A 366 -43.58 -33.25 -37.18
CA ASP A 366 -42.34 -32.52 -37.48
C ASP A 366 -41.24 -33.42 -38.08
N LYS A 367 -41.20 -34.71 -37.75
CA LYS A 367 -40.29 -35.68 -38.39
C LYS A 367 -40.75 -36.07 -39.78
N SER A 368 -42.06 -36.22 -40.00
CA SER A 368 -42.62 -36.61 -41.31
C SER A 368 -42.40 -35.54 -42.39
N ASP A 369 -42.32 -34.26 -42.01
CA ASP A 369 -41.95 -33.15 -42.90
C ASP A 369 -40.45 -33.11 -43.24
N SER A 370 -39.59 -33.74 -42.41
CA SER A 370 -38.16 -33.86 -42.71
C SER A 370 -37.84 -34.99 -43.71
N GLU A 371 -38.60 -36.08 -43.73
CA GLU A 371 -38.41 -37.19 -44.68
C GLU A 371 -39.06 -36.93 -46.06
N SER A 372 -40.15 -36.14 -46.11
CA SER A 372 -40.81 -35.77 -47.37
C SER A 372 -39.96 -34.80 -48.22
N GLY A 373 -39.03 -34.06 -47.60
CA GLY A 373 -38.06 -33.17 -48.26
C GLY A 373 -36.92 -33.86 -49.01
N THR A 374 -36.64 -35.14 -48.73
CA THR A 374 -35.48 -35.84 -49.32
C THR A 374 -35.82 -36.57 -50.63
N ARG A 375 -37.09 -36.96 -50.86
CA ARG A 375 -37.52 -37.55 -52.15
C ARG A 375 -37.71 -36.54 -53.28
N ARG A 376 -37.83 -35.24 -52.99
CA ARG A 376 -37.94 -34.18 -54.02
C ARG A 376 -36.59 -33.65 -54.54
N ARG A 377 -35.46 -34.10 -53.97
CA ARG A 377 -34.11 -33.63 -54.37
C ARG A 377 -33.35 -34.57 -55.31
N GLN A 378 -33.91 -35.74 -55.66
CA GLN A 378 -33.29 -36.69 -56.59
C GLN A 378 -33.82 -36.62 -58.04
N SER A 379 -34.81 -35.78 -58.35
CA SER A 379 -35.35 -35.63 -59.72
C SER A 379 -34.89 -34.38 -60.47
N SER A 380 -33.91 -33.62 -59.94
CA SER A 380 -33.42 -32.37 -60.55
C SER A 380 -31.91 -32.34 -60.84
N ILE A 381 -31.22 -33.49 -60.80
CA ILE A 381 -29.85 -33.65 -61.30
C ILE A 381 -29.79 -34.82 -62.28
N SER A 382 -30.43 -34.68 -63.45
CA SER A 382 -30.13 -35.50 -64.64
C SER A 382 -30.76 -34.90 -65.90
N GLN A 383 -30.35 -33.70 -66.30
CA GLN A 383 -30.56 -33.20 -67.67
C GLN A 383 -29.74 -31.91 -67.91
N ALA A 384 -28.42 -32.05 -67.98
CA ALA A 384 -27.53 -31.07 -68.61
C ALA A 384 -26.17 -31.72 -68.92
N SER A 385 -26.13 -32.64 -69.88
CA SER A 385 -24.93 -32.92 -70.65
C SER A 385 -25.34 -33.37 -72.04
N THR A 386 -25.42 -32.38 -72.92
CA THR A 386 -25.69 -32.52 -74.35
C THR A 386 -24.65 -33.41 -75.00
N ASN A 387 -25.13 -34.29 -75.89
CA ASN A 387 -24.36 -35.02 -76.88
C ASN A 387 -23.29 -34.15 -77.55
N ARG A 388 -22.04 -34.63 -77.52
CA ARG A 388 -21.07 -34.41 -78.58
C ARG A 388 -20.37 -35.74 -78.83
N SER A 389 -20.80 -36.41 -79.89
CA SER A 389 -20.21 -37.62 -80.46
C SER A 389 -19.70 -37.31 -81.85
N ILE A 390 -18.77 -38.14 -82.33
CA ILE A 390 -18.17 -38.21 -83.69
C ILE A 390 -16.96 -37.26 -83.81
N ASP A 391 -15.70 -37.69 -84.02
CA ASP A 391 -15.06 -38.97 -84.37
C ASP A 391 -13.71 -39.11 -83.63
#